data_AF-A0A9D3WQZ6-F1
#
_entry.id   AF-A0A9D3WQZ6-F1
#
_cell.length_a   1.000
_cell.length_b   1.000
_cell.length_c   1.000
_cell.angle_alpha   90.00
_cell.angle_beta   90.00
_cell.angle_gamma   90.00
#
_symmetry.space_group_name_H-M   'P 1'
#
loop_
_entity.id
_entity.type
_entity.pdbx_description
1 polymer ?
#
loop_
_entity_poly.entity_id
_entity_poly.type
_entity_poly.pdbx_seq_one_letter_code
_entity_poly.pdbx_strand_id
1 'polypeptide(L)'
;MGTLAPPARLCCGRRKDFTLSQGKDAPAGQSEEPSERGHWSRKTDYLLSMVSSAVGLGSIWRFPYLTYQNGGGVGIMMVIITTLVTVYYNVIIAYALYYLFASFQSVLPWSDCFAWADENCSTTPVVSDCNTTLPNGIVIHTNYSYVTSNNLTCLNGSLTYKQVQLPSEQYWK
;
A
#
# COMPACT_ATOMS: atom_id res chain seq x y z
N MET A 1 39.33 18.31 -65.72
CA MET A 1 38.10 19.07 -65.42
C MET A 1 36.92 18.13 -65.67
N GLY A 2 35.99 17.77 -64.77
CA GLY A 2 35.68 18.06 -63.36
C GLY A 2 34.64 16.99 -62.90
N THR A 3 34.71 16.52 -61.65
CA THR A 3 33.77 16.72 -60.50
C THR A 3 32.64 15.69 -60.32
N LEU A 4 32.47 15.29 -59.04
CA LEU A 4 31.61 14.25 -58.41
C LEU A 4 30.10 14.58 -58.28
N ALA A 5 29.29 13.54 -57.96
CA ALA A 5 28.15 13.44 -56.99
C ALA A 5 26.73 13.03 -57.55
N PRO A 6 25.73 12.58 -56.72
CA PRO A 6 25.14 11.22 -56.70
C PRO A 6 23.56 11.19 -56.88
N PRO A 7 22.80 10.08 -56.67
CA PRO A 7 21.43 9.93 -57.19
C PRO A 7 20.31 10.37 -56.23
N ALA A 8 19.24 10.97 -56.78
CA ALA A 8 18.01 11.32 -56.06
C ALA A 8 16.88 10.30 -56.33
N ARG A 9 16.25 9.80 -55.25
CA ARG A 9 15.17 8.80 -55.24
C ARG A 9 13.80 9.39 -55.56
N LEU A 10 12.97 8.58 -56.21
CA LEU A 10 11.57 8.79 -56.59
C LEU A 10 10.66 9.19 -55.40
N CYS A 11 9.76 10.16 -55.64
CA CYS A 11 8.50 10.35 -54.90
C CYS A 11 7.35 9.64 -55.63
N CYS A 12 6.49 8.92 -54.90
CA CYS A 12 5.22 8.34 -55.35
C CYS A 12 4.17 8.72 -54.28
N GLY A 13 2.94 9.16 -54.49
CA GLY A 13 2.07 9.38 -55.65
C GLY A 13 0.72 9.93 -55.11
N ARG A 14 -0.10 10.53 -55.98
CA ARG A 14 -1.30 11.35 -55.72
C ARG A 14 -2.59 10.59 -56.06
N ARG A 15 -3.69 10.71 -55.27
CA ARG A 15 -5.08 10.93 -55.79
C ARG A 15 -6.07 11.34 -54.69
N LYS A 16 -6.96 12.28 -55.04
CA LYS A 16 -7.94 13.00 -54.21
C LYS A 16 -9.34 12.84 -54.86
N ASP A 17 -10.40 12.85 -54.02
CA ASP A 17 -11.80 13.31 -54.24
C ASP A 17 -12.78 12.40 -55.04
N PHE A 18 -14.14 12.35 -54.88
CA PHE A 18 -15.17 12.80 -53.91
C PHE A 18 -16.59 12.38 -54.44
N THR A 19 -17.61 12.25 -53.56
CA THR A 19 -19.10 12.08 -53.73
C THR A 19 -19.70 10.71 -54.15
N LEU A 20 -20.88 10.22 -53.71
CA LEU A 20 -22.14 10.83 -53.21
C LEU A 20 -23.03 9.79 -52.44
N SER A 21 -23.74 10.17 -51.37
CA SER A 21 -25.19 9.93 -51.11
C SER A 21 -25.58 9.87 -49.61
N GLN A 22 -26.65 10.58 -49.24
CA GLN A 22 -27.32 10.66 -47.92
C GLN A 22 -28.74 10.05 -47.99
N GLY A 23 -29.22 9.45 -46.87
CA GLY A 23 -30.65 9.18 -46.54
C GLY A 23 -30.83 7.90 -45.67
N LYS A 24 -31.11 7.93 -44.34
CA LYS A 24 -32.33 8.25 -43.53
C LYS A 24 -33.18 6.97 -43.24
N ASP A 25 -33.34 6.50 -41.98
CA ASP A 25 -34.38 6.84 -40.98
C ASP A 25 -34.05 6.45 -39.51
N ALA A 26 -34.61 7.17 -38.53
CA ALA A 26 -34.34 7.09 -37.07
C ALA A 26 -35.41 6.31 -36.26
N PRO A 27 -35.15 5.99 -34.97
CA PRO A 27 -35.88 6.75 -33.94
C PRO A 27 -35.04 7.19 -32.72
N ALA A 28 -35.29 8.45 -32.33
CA ALA A 28 -35.19 9.07 -31.00
C ALA A 28 -34.01 8.75 -30.05
N GLY A 29 -33.08 9.70 -29.95
CA GLY A 29 -32.34 9.97 -28.70
C GLY A 29 -30.84 10.26 -28.84
N GLN A 30 -30.50 11.54 -29.02
CA GLN A 30 -29.16 12.17 -28.94
C GLN A 30 -28.26 12.01 -30.18
N SER A 31 -27.98 13.16 -30.81
CA SER A 31 -26.91 13.34 -31.78
C SER A 31 -25.55 13.18 -31.10
N GLU A 32 -24.82 12.10 -31.39
CA GLU A 32 -23.40 12.03 -31.11
C GLU A 32 -22.65 12.93 -32.10
N GLU A 33 -22.54 14.21 -31.73
CA GLU A 33 -21.48 15.11 -32.22
C GLU A 33 -20.14 14.36 -32.09
N PRO A 34 -19.24 14.37 -33.10
CA PRO A 34 -17.92 13.80 -32.94
C PRO A 34 -17.23 14.58 -31.81
N SER A 35 -17.20 13.98 -30.61
CA SER A 35 -16.65 14.62 -29.41
C SER A 35 -15.29 15.20 -29.76
N GLU A 36 -15.15 16.53 -29.69
CA GLU A 36 -13.89 17.19 -30.00
C GLU A 36 -12.75 16.47 -29.28
N ARG A 37 -11.67 16.19 -30.00
CA ARG A 37 -10.48 15.55 -29.43
C ARG A 37 -10.04 16.37 -28.21
N GLY A 38 -10.28 15.83 -27.02
CA GLY A 38 -10.06 16.54 -25.76
C GLY A 38 -8.64 17.10 -25.68
N HIS A 39 -8.53 18.40 -25.41
CA HIS A 39 -7.27 19.06 -25.18
C HIS A 39 -6.78 18.76 -23.76
N TRP A 40 -5.48 18.52 -23.57
CA TRP A 40 -4.91 18.28 -22.24
C TRP A 40 -5.09 19.52 -21.36
N SER A 41 -5.67 19.35 -20.16
CA SER A 41 -5.98 20.47 -19.25
C SER A 41 -4.74 21.31 -18.94
N ARG A 42 -3.58 20.66 -18.74
CA ARG A 42 -2.30 21.34 -18.52
C ARG A 42 -1.18 20.64 -19.29
N LYS A 43 -0.24 21.45 -19.79
CA LYS A 43 0.99 20.94 -20.45
C LYS A 43 1.80 20.03 -19.53
N THR A 44 1.71 20.23 -18.21
CA THR A 44 2.34 19.38 -17.19
C THR A 44 1.77 17.97 -17.19
N ASP A 45 0.46 17.79 -17.38
CA ASP A 45 -0.18 16.46 -17.38
C ASP A 45 0.24 15.66 -18.62
N TYR A 46 0.44 16.37 -19.74
CA TYR A 46 1.01 15.81 -20.95
C TYR A 46 2.48 15.39 -20.75
N LEU A 47 3.31 16.24 -20.14
CA LEU A 47 4.71 15.88 -19.85
C LEU A 47 4.82 14.73 -18.85
N LEU A 48 3.95 14.70 -17.83
CA LEU A 48 3.93 13.65 -16.81
C LEU A 48 3.56 12.29 -17.41
N SER A 49 2.58 12.26 -18.33
CA SER A 49 2.21 11.04 -19.06
C SER A 49 3.30 10.59 -20.04
N MET A 50 3.99 11.50 -20.72
CA MET A 50 5.14 11.16 -21.57
C MET A 50 6.32 10.58 -20.76
N VAL A 51 6.64 11.16 -19.61
CA VAL A 51 7.69 10.66 -18.71
C VAL A 51 7.30 9.29 -18.13
N SER A 52 6.05 9.11 -17.72
CA SER A 52 5.51 7.82 -17.28
C SER A 52 5.62 6.74 -18.35
N SER A 53 5.34 7.08 -19.62
CA SER A 53 5.49 6.16 -20.74
C SER A 53 6.96 5.86 -21.08
N ALA A 54 7.88 6.79 -20.80
CA ALA A 54 9.31 6.62 -21.10
C ALA A 54 10.06 5.78 -20.04
N VAL A 55 9.64 5.84 -18.77
CA VAL A 55 10.24 5.09 -17.65
C VAL A 55 9.61 3.70 -17.46
N GLY A 56 8.64 3.31 -18.31
CA GLY A 56 7.89 2.07 -18.19
C GLY A 56 8.74 0.78 -18.11
N LEU A 57 8.11 -0.31 -17.65
CA LEU A 57 8.65 -1.67 -17.39
C LEU A 57 9.71 -2.19 -18.39
N GLY A 58 9.67 -1.75 -19.65
CA GLY A 58 10.68 -2.07 -20.66
C GLY A 58 12.09 -1.54 -20.34
N SER A 59 12.20 -0.38 -19.70
CA SER A 59 13.48 0.19 -19.24
C SER A 59 14.07 -0.60 -18.07
N ILE A 60 13.23 -1.20 -17.23
CA ILE A 60 13.67 -2.00 -16.06
C ILE A 60 14.19 -3.37 -16.47
N TRP A 61 13.62 -4.01 -17.50
CA TRP A 61 14.05 -5.36 -17.93
C TRP A 61 15.19 -5.35 -18.95
N ARG A 62 15.25 -4.33 -19.84
CA ARG A 62 16.22 -4.31 -20.95
C ARG A 62 17.51 -3.54 -20.63
N PHE A 63 17.46 -2.54 -19.75
CA PHE A 63 18.62 -1.74 -19.36
C PHE A 63 19.66 -2.49 -18.52
N PRO A 64 19.30 -3.40 -17.59
CA PRO A 64 20.29 -4.19 -16.86
C PRO A 64 21.06 -5.13 -17.78
N TYR A 65 20.38 -5.73 -18.76
CA TYR A 65 21.01 -6.61 -19.75
C TYR A 65 21.97 -5.83 -20.66
N LEU A 66 21.58 -4.63 -21.09
CA LEU A 66 22.40 -3.79 -21.96
C LEU A 66 23.63 -3.19 -21.24
N THR A 67 23.51 -2.85 -19.96
CA THR A 67 24.64 -2.34 -19.15
C THR A 67 25.61 -3.43 -18.70
N TYR A 68 25.14 -4.68 -18.57
CA TYR A 68 26.01 -5.85 -18.36
C TYR A 68 26.98 -6.06 -19.53
N GLN A 69 26.52 -5.88 -20.76
CA GLN A 69 27.28 -6.21 -21.96
C GLN A 69 28.32 -5.14 -22.36
N ASN A 70 28.13 -3.89 -21.95
CA ASN A 70 28.94 -2.73 -22.40
C ASN A 70 29.95 -2.20 -21.36
N GLY A 71 30.26 -2.97 -20.30
CA GLY A 71 31.52 -2.78 -19.57
C GLY A 71 31.46 -2.17 -18.17
N GLY A 72 30.59 -2.68 -17.27
CA GLY A 72 30.86 -2.53 -15.84
C GLY A 72 29.68 -2.80 -14.91
N GLY A 73 29.91 -3.59 -13.86
CA GLY A 73 28.90 -3.91 -12.84
C GLY A 73 28.34 -2.70 -12.08
N VAL A 74 28.96 -1.52 -12.17
CA VAL A 74 28.53 -0.28 -11.50
C VAL A 74 27.14 0.17 -11.96
N GLY A 75 26.81 0.02 -13.26
CA GLY A 75 25.48 0.39 -13.77
C GLY A 75 24.37 -0.50 -13.22
N ILE A 76 24.66 -1.79 -13.03
CA ILE A 76 23.74 -2.75 -12.43
C ILE A 76 23.54 -2.45 -10.95
N MET A 77 24.63 -2.17 -10.22
CA MET A 77 24.55 -1.81 -8.80
C MET A 77 23.70 -0.55 -8.59
N MET A 78 23.79 0.45 -9.45
CA MET A 78 22.96 1.66 -9.36
C MET A 78 21.47 1.37 -9.56
N VAL A 79 21.11 0.48 -10.49
CA VAL A 79 19.71 0.06 -10.68
C VAL A 79 19.22 -0.75 -9.47
N ILE A 80 20.03 -1.67 -8.95
CA ILE A 80 19.67 -2.47 -7.77
C ILE A 80 19.45 -1.59 -6.54
N ILE A 81 20.35 -0.64 -6.27
CA ILE A 81 20.23 0.26 -5.12
C ILE A 81 19.00 1.15 -5.28
N THR A 82 18.80 1.75 -6.45
CA THR A 82 17.65 2.64 -6.69
C THR A 82 16.32 1.89 -6.60
N THR A 83 16.25 0.66 -7.10
CA THR A 83 15.03 -0.17 -7.00
C THR A 83 14.77 -0.60 -5.56
N LEU A 84 15.80 -1.01 -4.81
CA LEU A 84 15.67 -1.35 -3.39
C LEU A 84 15.16 -0.16 -2.56
N VAL A 85 15.76 1.01 -2.75
CA VAL A 85 15.34 2.25 -2.08
C VAL A 85 13.89 2.61 -2.45
N THR A 86 13.52 2.47 -3.71
CA THR A 86 12.15 2.72 -4.17
C THR A 86 11.14 1.79 -3.51
N VAL A 87 11.41 0.47 -3.47
CA VAL A 87 10.53 -0.50 -2.80
C VAL A 87 10.42 -0.21 -1.31
N TYR A 88 11.54 0.10 -0.65
CA TYR A 88 11.55 0.47 0.76
C TYR A 88 10.65 1.67 1.08
N TYR A 89 10.76 2.76 0.31
CA TYR A 89 9.90 3.93 0.51
C TYR A 89 8.43 3.66 0.23
N ASN A 90 8.11 2.88 -0.81
CA ASN A 90 6.72 2.50 -1.10
C ASN A 90 6.11 1.67 0.03
N VAL A 91 6.88 0.75 0.63
CA VAL A 91 6.44 -0.03 1.80
C VAL A 91 6.17 0.89 2.99
N ILE A 92 7.05 1.87 3.28
CA ILE A 92 6.81 2.83 4.37
C ILE A 92 5.51 3.62 4.14
N ILE A 93 5.29 4.12 2.93
CA ILE A 93 4.07 4.87 2.60
C ILE A 93 2.83 3.97 2.76
N ALA A 94 2.91 2.71 2.32
CA ALA A 94 1.83 1.74 2.49
C ALA A 94 1.52 1.49 3.98
N TYR A 95 2.53 1.31 4.83
CA TYR A 95 2.34 1.19 6.28
C TYR A 95 1.74 2.45 6.90
N ALA A 96 2.21 3.64 6.50
CA ALA A 96 1.66 4.90 6.98
C ALA A 96 0.17 5.03 6.65
N LEU A 97 -0.23 4.69 5.41
CA LEU A 97 -1.63 4.66 5.01
C LEU A 97 -2.44 3.62 5.78
N TYR A 98 -1.90 2.42 5.98
CA TYR A 98 -2.55 1.37 6.78
C TYR A 98 -2.88 1.86 8.20
N TYR A 99 -1.90 2.43 8.91
CA TYR A 99 -2.11 2.94 10.27
C TYR A 99 -3.00 4.19 10.30
N LEU A 100 -2.95 5.02 9.26
CA LEU A 100 -3.86 6.16 9.10
C LEU A 100 -5.31 5.69 8.99
N PHE A 101 -5.60 4.69 8.16
CA PHE A 101 -6.95 4.14 8.05
C PHE A 101 -7.38 3.37 9.32
N ALA A 102 -6.48 2.63 9.96
CA ALA A 102 -6.76 1.96 11.23
C ALA A 102 -7.12 2.96 12.35
N SER A 103 -6.64 4.21 12.28
CA SER A 103 -6.94 5.26 13.26
C SER A 103 -8.35 5.87 13.10
N PHE A 104 -9.03 5.67 11.98
CA PHE A 104 -10.41 6.13 11.78
C PHE A 104 -11.47 5.16 12.34
N GLN A 105 -11.04 4.02 12.89
CA GLN A 105 -11.93 3.07 13.55
C GLN A 105 -12.34 3.60 14.92
N SER A 106 -13.56 3.28 15.38
CA SER A 106 -14.09 3.74 16.67
C SER A 106 -13.35 3.15 17.87
N VAL A 107 -12.77 1.97 17.70
CA VAL A 107 -11.89 1.31 18.67
C VAL A 107 -10.61 0.94 17.93
N LEU A 108 -9.46 1.32 18.50
CA LEU A 108 -8.18 1.12 17.84
C LEU A 108 -7.73 -0.33 18.10
N PRO A 109 -7.19 -1.05 17.11
CA PRO A 109 -6.84 -2.46 17.31
C PRO A 109 -5.71 -2.68 18.33
N TRP A 110 -4.97 -1.62 18.68
CA TRP A 110 -3.93 -1.60 19.72
C TRP A 110 -4.38 -0.91 21.03
N SER A 111 -5.67 -0.57 21.20
CA SER A 111 -6.18 -0.06 22.48
C SER A 111 -6.42 -1.16 23.50
N ASP A 112 -6.83 -2.34 23.03
CA ASP A 112 -7.30 -3.44 23.87
C ASP A 112 -6.74 -4.79 23.43
N CYS A 113 -6.88 -5.79 24.30
CA CYS A 113 -6.46 -7.15 24.05
C CYS A 113 -7.51 -7.87 23.19
N PHE A 114 -7.23 -7.97 21.89
CA PHE A 114 -8.06 -8.73 20.94
C PHE A 114 -7.45 -10.13 20.66
N ALA A 115 -7.96 -10.82 19.64
CA ALA A 115 -7.54 -12.18 19.28
C ALA A 115 -6.05 -12.32 18.88
N TRP A 116 -5.36 -11.20 18.61
CA TRP A 116 -3.93 -11.21 18.32
C TRP A 116 -3.06 -11.19 19.59
N ALA A 117 -3.63 -10.85 20.75
CA ALA A 117 -2.90 -10.65 21.99
C ALA A 117 -2.73 -11.95 22.81
N ASP A 118 -1.60 -12.07 23.51
CA ASP A 118 -1.30 -13.19 24.41
C ASP A 118 -2.01 -13.07 25.76
N GLU A 119 -1.96 -14.15 26.57
CA GLU A 119 -2.56 -14.23 27.92
C GLU A 119 -1.99 -13.24 28.96
N ASN A 120 -0.88 -12.57 28.64
CA ASN A 120 -0.24 -11.56 29.48
C ASN A 120 -0.62 -10.12 29.09
N CYS A 121 -1.58 -9.95 28.19
CA CYS A 121 -2.11 -8.66 27.81
C CYS A 121 -3.13 -8.16 28.84
N SER A 122 -2.95 -6.93 29.31
CA SER A 122 -3.91 -6.25 30.19
C SER A 122 -3.90 -4.74 29.93
N THR A 123 -5.07 -4.10 30.02
CA THR A 123 -5.19 -2.64 29.93
C THR A 123 -4.52 -1.93 31.12
N THR A 124 -4.24 -2.63 32.21
CA THR A 124 -3.50 -2.11 33.37
C THR A 124 -2.08 -2.72 33.43
N PRO A 125 -1.07 -1.93 33.84
CA PRO A 125 0.33 -2.40 33.91
C PRO A 125 0.58 -3.46 34.99
N VAL A 126 -0.30 -3.49 36.00
CA VAL A 126 -0.23 -4.43 37.11
C VAL A 126 -1.60 -5.04 37.31
N VAL A 127 -1.62 -6.36 37.49
CA VAL A 127 -2.81 -7.14 37.81
C VAL A 127 -2.55 -7.87 39.12
N SER A 128 -3.52 -7.81 40.04
CA SER A 128 -3.45 -8.47 41.33
C SER A 128 -4.31 -9.73 41.34
N ASP A 129 -3.72 -10.86 41.70
CA ASP A 129 -4.39 -12.15 41.80
C ASP A 129 -4.30 -12.67 43.23
N CYS A 130 -5.30 -13.43 43.68
CA CYS A 130 -5.31 -14.05 45.00
C CYS A 130 -6.02 -15.41 45.01
N ASN A 131 -5.76 -16.19 46.06
CA ASN A 131 -6.44 -17.46 46.26
C ASN A 131 -7.73 -17.24 47.06
N THR A 132 -8.84 -17.78 46.60
CA THR A 132 -10.12 -17.74 47.31
C THR A 132 -10.68 -19.13 47.55
N THR A 133 -11.41 -19.30 48.65
CA THR A 133 -12.10 -20.55 49.01
C THR A 133 -13.55 -20.49 48.57
N LEU A 134 -13.95 -21.39 47.67
CA LEU A 134 -15.36 -21.57 47.31
C LEU A 134 -16.12 -22.25 48.47
N PRO A 135 -17.47 -22.16 48.52
CA PRO A 135 -18.30 -22.81 49.54
C PRO A 135 -18.08 -24.33 49.66
N ASN A 136 -17.57 -24.95 48.59
CA ASN A 136 -17.28 -26.38 48.51
C ASN A 136 -15.90 -26.76 49.11
N GLY A 137 -15.16 -25.80 49.69
CA GLY A 137 -13.85 -26.02 50.29
C GLY A 137 -12.66 -26.08 49.32
N ILE A 138 -12.87 -25.80 48.03
CA ILE A 138 -11.82 -25.78 47.00
C ILE A 138 -11.15 -24.40 46.96
N VAL A 139 -9.82 -24.37 46.82
CA VAL A 139 -9.02 -23.14 46.65
C VAL A 139 -8.72 -22.93 45.17
N ILE A 140 -9.07 -21.76 44.64
CA ILE A 140 -8.79 -21.36 43.25
C ILE A 140 -7.96 -20.07 43.19
N HIS A 141 -7.10 -19.95 42.19
CA HIS A 141 -6.33 -18.73 41.92
C HIS A 141 -7.09 -17.86 40.93
N THR A 142 -7.50 -16.66 41.36
CA THR A 142 -8.35 -15.77 40.55
C THR A 142 -7.97 -14.31 40.76
N ASN A 143 -8.42 -13.45 39.86
CA ASN A 143 -8.16 -12.03 39.94
C ASN A 143 -8.83 -11.36 41.15
N TYR A 144 -8.14 -10.42 41.79
CA TYR A 144 -8.67 -9.67 42.94
C TYR A 144 -9.95 -8.88 42.61
N SER A 145 -10.07 -8.35 41.40
CA SER A 145 -11.28 -7.65 40.94
C SER A 145 -12.48 -8.61 40.84
N TYR A 146 -12.24 -9.86 40.43
CA TYR A 146 -13.28 -10.90 40.41
C TYR A 146 -13.71 -11.27 41.84
N VAL A 147 -12.76 -11.37 42.76
CA VAL A 147 -13.03 -11.68 44.18
C VAL A 147 -13.86 -10.56 44.81
N THR A 148 -13.50 -9.29 44.58
CA THR A 148 -14.23 -8.13 45.11
C THR A 148 -15.62 -8.00 44.49
N SER A 149 -15.76 -8.21 43.17
CA SER A 149 -17.05 -8.13 42.48
C SER A 149 -18.03 -9.23 42.90
N ASN A 150 -17.54 -10.42 43.25
CA ASN A 150 -18.35 -11.52 43.77
C ASN A 150 -18.46 -11.53 45.31
N ASN A 151 -17.98 -10.49 45.99
CA ASN A 151 -18.01 -10.37 47.45
C ASN A 151 -17.33 -11.55 48.17
N LEU A 152 -16.33 -12.15 47.53
CA LEU A 152 -15.47 -13.20 48.06
C LEU A 152 -14.30 -12.56 48.83
N THR A 153 -13.65 -13.34 49.69
CA THR A 153 -12.43 -12.90 50.39
C THR A 153 -11.21 -13.67 49.90
N CYS A 154 -10.09 -12.97 49.82
CA CYS A 154 -8.79 -13.60 49.55
C CYS A 154 -8.26 -14.27 50.82
N LEU A 155 -7.55 -15.38 50.67
CA LEU A 155 -6.74 -15.95 51.75
C LEU A 155 -5.65 -14.96 52.16
N ASN A 156 -5.45 -14.82 53.48
CA ASN A 156 -4.39 -13.97 54.03
C ASN A 156 -3.02 -14.36 53.46
N GLY A 157 -2.30 -13.38 52.91
CA GLY A 157 -0.97 -13.59 52.32
C GLY A 157 -0.96 -14.23 50.92
N SER A 158 -2.12 -14.53 50.32
CA SER A 158 -2.19 -15.10 48.96
C SER A 158 -2.18 -14.06 47.82
N LEU A 159 -2.15 -12.77 48.15
CA LEU A 159 -2.24 -11.70 47.16
C LEU A 159 -0.90 -11.52 46.45
N THR A 160 -0.90 -11.73 45.14
CA THR A 160 0.27 -11.62 44.25
C THR A 160 0.04 -10.53 43.21
N TYR A 161 1.10 -9.83 42.85
CA TYR A 161 1.08 -8.79 41.81
C TYR A 161 1.89 -9.26 40.61
N LYS A 162 1.23 -9.37 39.46
CA LYS A 162 1.87 -9.72 38.20
C LYS A 162 2.05 -8.45 37.37
N GLN A 163 3.28 -8.22 36.89
CA GLN A 163 3.53 -7.23 35.85
C GLN A 163 3.04 -7.79 34.52
N VAL A 164 2.24 -7.02 33.81
CA VAL A 164 1.66 -7.42 32.52
C VAL A 164 1.90 -6.32 31.49
N GLN A 165 1.81 -6.70 30.22
CA GLN A 165 2.14 -5.80 29.12
C GLN A 165 0.88 -5.07 28.66
N LEU A 166 1.02 -3.78 28.35
CA LEU A 166 -0.07 -3.01 27.76
C LEU A 166 -0.31 -3.47 26.30
N PRO A 167 -1.55 -3.35 25.80
CA PRO A 167 -1.89 -3.74 24.42
C PRO A 167 -1.02 -3.01 23.40
N SER A 168 -0.82 -1.70 23.56
CA SER A 168 0.06 -0.93 22.67
C SER A 168 1.49 -1.44 22.71
N GLU A 169 2.03 -1.69 23.89
CA GLU A 169 3.41 -2.13 24.06
C GLU A 169 3.67 -3.55 23.51
N GLN A 170 2.63 -4.38 23.46
CA GLN A 170 2.72 -5.72 22.87
C GLN A 170 2.54 -5.70 21.36
N TYR A 171 1.73 -4.78 20.84
CA TYR A 171 1.48 -4.64 19.41
C TYR A 171 2.73 -4.15 18.64
N TRP A 172 3.56 -3.31 19.26
CA TRP A 172 4.76 -2.72 18.64
C TRP A 172 6.07 -3.45 18.94
N LYS A 173 6.02 -4.58 19.65
CA LYS A 173 7.18 -5.39 20.00
C LYS A 173 7.62 -6.27 18.84
#